data_AF-A0A821E3Q8-F1
#
_entry.id   AF-A0A821E3Q8-F1
#
_cell.length_a   1.000
_cell.length_b   1.000
_cell.length_c   1.000
_cell.angle_alpha   90.00
_cell.angle_beta   90.00
_cell.angle_gamma   90.00
#
_symmetry.space_group_name_H-M   'P 1'
#
loop_
_entity.id
_entity.type
_entity.pdbx_description
1 polymer ?
#
loop_
_entity_poly.entity_id
_entity_poly.type
_entity_poly.pdbx_seq_one_letter_code
_entity_poly.pdbx_strand_id
1 'polypeptide(L)' 'MLSNDEYRDIKWKLDNIPSTYTGKSRQNYSKSLRKKLKEHHYASTYQPFTPLPHTLHYINRTTSEET' A
#
# COMPACT_ATOMS: atom_id res chain seq x y z
N MET A 1 3.10 -6.91 -3.22
CA MET A 1 2.00 -7.35 -4.09
C MET A 1 1.81 -8.84 -3.86
N LEU A 2 0.58 -9.32 -3.70
CA LEU A 2 0.30 -10.74 -3.48
C LEU A 2 0.57 -11.53 -4.76
N SER A 3 1.06 -12.76 -4.61
CA SER A 3 1.05 -13.76 -5.67
C SER A 3 -0.36 -14.28 -5.94
N ASN A 4 -0.57 -14.92 -7.10
CA ASN A 4 -1.87 -15.49 -7.45
C ASN A 4 -2.33 -16.57 -6.45
N ASP A 5 -1.40 -17.37 -5.94
CA ASP A 5 -1.71 -18.43 -4.98
C ASP A 5 -2.11 -17.86 -3.62
N GLU A 6 -1.38 -16.83 -3.14
CA GLU A 6 -1.75 -16.12 -1.91
C GLU A 6 -3.11 -15.41 -2.03
N TYR A 7 -3.41 -14.82 -3.19
CA TYR A 7 -4.71 -14.18 -3.42
C TYR A 7 -5.85 -15.21 -3.33
N ARG A 8 -5.67 -16.38 -3.95
CA ARG A 8 -6.66 -17.48 -3.91
C ARG A 8 -6.81 -18.03 -2.50
N ASP A 9 -5.71 -18.25 -1.79
CA ASP A 9 -5.71 -18.72 -0.40
C ASP A 9 -6.43 -17.74 0.54
N ILE A 10 -6.18 -16.43 0.42
CA ILE A 10 -6.85 -15.41 1.23
C ILE A 10 -8.36 -15.37 0.93
N LYS A 11 -8.78 -15.51 -0.33
CA LYS A 11 -10.20 -15.63 -0.69
C LYS A 11 -10.82 -16.87 -0.05
N TRP A 12 -10.17 -18.02 -0.20
CA TRP A 12 -10.64 -19.27 0.38
C TRP A 12 -10.76 -19.19 1.91
N LYS A 13 -9.80 -18.57 2.60
CA LYS A 13 -9.83 -18.33 4.06
C LYS A 13 -10.93 -17.37 4.51
N LEU A 14 -11.33 -16.43 3.65
CA LEU A 14 -12.45 -15.52 3.93
C LEU A 14 -13.81 -16.23 3.85
N ASP A 15 -13.94 -17.17 2.93
CA ASP A 15 -15.15 -17.98 2.76
C ASP A 15 -15.22 -19.08 3.85
N ASN A 16 -14.07 -19.64 4.23
CA ASN A 16 -13.93 -20.73 5.20
C ASN A 16 -13.31 -20.27 6.52
N ILE A 17 -13.83 -19.19 7.12
CA ILE A 17 -13.31 -18.73 8.42
C ILE A 17 -13.58 -19.81 9.48
N PRO A 18 -12.54 -20.30 10.19
CA PRO A 18 -12.72 -21.35 11.19
C PRO A 18 -13.71 -20.94 12.28
N SER A 19 -14.58 -21.86 12.67
CA SER A 19 -15.57 -21.66 13.75
C SER A 19 -14.93 -21.43 15.12
N THR A 20 -13.64 -21.76 15.28
CA THR A 20 -12.83 -21.47 16.47
C THR A 20 -12.71 -19.97 16.75
N TYR A 21 -12.83 -19.13 15.73
CA TYR A 21 -12.89 -17.69 15.90
C TYR A 21 -14.31 -17.25 16.25
N THR A 22 -14.48 -16.72 17.47
CA THR A 22 -15.77 -16.25 17.97
C THR A 22 -15.83 -14.71 18.07
N GLY A 23 -16.99 -14.15 17.74
CA GLY A 23 -17.28 -12.71 17.90
C GLY A 23 -16.21 -11.77 17.32
N LYS A 24 -15.52 -11.05 18.22
CA LYS A 24 -14.51 -10.03 17.86
C LYS A 24 -13.28 -10.60 17.16
N SER A 25 -12.81 -11.79 17.53
CA SER A 25 -11.61 -12.39 16.91
C SER A 25 -11.88 -12.74 15.45
N ARG A 26 -13.08 -13.26 15.16
CA ARG A 26 -13.56 -13.55 13.80
C ARG A 26 -13.64 -12.29 12.95
N GLN A 27 -14.24 -11.22 13.49
CA GLN A 27 -14.32 -9.93 12.82
C GLN A 27 -12.94 -9.36 12.51
N ASN A 28 -12.03 -9.34 13.49
CA ASN A 28 -10.67 -8.81 13.30
C ASN A 28 -9.89 -9.59 12.24
N TYR A 29 -9.98 -10.92 12.27
CA TYR A 29 -9.33 -11.78 11.28
C TYR A 29 -9.89 -11.51 9.86
N SER A 30 -11.22 -11.48 9.70
CA SER A 30 -11.86 -11.19 8.42
C SER A 30 -11.48 -9.79 7.88
N LYS A 31 -11.40 -8.79 8.77
CA LYS A 31 -11.02 -7.42 8.43
C LYS A 31 -9.57 -7.36 7.96
N SER A 32 -8.68 -8.09 8.60
CA SER A 32 -7.27 -8.22 8.20
C SER A 32 -7.14 -8.82 6.80
N LEU A 33 -7.84 -9.91 6.51
CA LEU A 33 -7.83 -10.54 5.19
C LEU A 33 -8.39 -9.61 4.10
N ARG A 34 -9.52 -8.94 4.37
CA ARG A 34 -10.10 -7.96 3.43
C ARG A 34 -9.17 -6.77 3.18
N LYS A 35 -8.44 -6.31 4.21
CA LYS A 35 -7.44 -5.25 4.08
C LYS A 35 -6.34 -5.65 3.09
N LYS A 36 -5.80 -6.87 3.21
CA LYS A 36 -4.77 -7.39 2.28
C LYS A 36 -5.27 -7.43 0.83
N LEU A 37 -6.50 -7.89 0.61
CA LEU A 37 -7.09 -7.90 -0.73
C LEU A 37 -7.28 -6.48 -1.29
N LYS A 38 -7.68 -5.54 -0.44
CA LYS A 38 -7.85 -4.13 -0.82
C LYS A 38 -6.51 -3.49 -1.18
N GLU A 39 -5.48 -3.72 -0.39
CA GLU A 39 -4.11 -3.24 -0.65
C GLU A 39 -3.54 -3.84 -1.93
N HIS A 40 -3.77 -5.14 -2.16
CA HIS A 40 -3.41 -5.78 -3.43
C HIS A 40 -4.10 -5.11 -4.62
N HIS A 41 -5.41 -4.86 -4.53
CA HIS A 41 -6.16 -4.17 -5.58
C HIS A 41 -5.60 -2.77 -5.86
N TYR A 42 -5.24 -2.02 -4.82
CA TYR A 42 -4.61 -0.71 -5.01
C TYR A 42 -3.23 -0.83 -5.67
N ALA A 43 -2.39 -1.76 -5.19
CA ALA A 43 -1.07 -1.97 -5.77
C ALA A 43 -1.12 -2.46 -7.22
N SER A 44 -2.16 -3.20 -7.63
CA SER A 44 -2.33 -3.68 -9.00
C SER A 44 -2.95 -2.64 -9.93
N THR A 45 -3.81 -1.76 -9.40
CA THR A 45 -4.58 -0.80 -10.21
C THR A 45 -3.79 0.48 -10.47
N TYR A 46 -3.02 0.93 -9.48
CA TYR A 46 -2.30 2.19 -9.54
C TYR A 46 -0.82 1.95 -9.80
N GLN A 47 -0.22 2.75 -10.68
CA GLN A 47 1.23 2.73 -10.84
C GLN A 47 1.91 3.22 -9.55
N PRO A 48 3.08 2.65 -9.20
CA PRO A 48 3.90 3.17 -8.12
C PRO A 48 4.19 4.65 -8.35
N PHE A 49 4.13 5.45 -7.28
CA PHE A 49 4.54 6.84 -7.36
C PHE A 49 6.03 6.91 -7.73
N THR A 50 6.33 7.55 -8.85
CA THR A 50 7.69 7.91 -9.24
C THR A 50 7.93 9.37 -8.85
N PRO A 51 8.81 9.66 -7.87
CA PRO A 51 9.12 11.04 -7.53
C PRO A 51 9.72 11.76 -8.74
N LEU A 52 9.28 12.98 -8.98
CA LEU A 52 9.90 13.83 -9.99
C LEU A 52 11.36 14.10 -9.59
N PRO A 53 12.31 14.09 -10.54
CA PRO A 53 13.69 14.42 -10.24
C PRO A 53 13.77 15.85 -9.69
N HIS A 54 14.38 15.99 -8.52
CA HIS A 54 14.56 17.29 -7.89
C HIS A 54 15.58 18.10 -8.69
N THR A 55 15.15 19.17 -9.36
CA THR A 55 16.06 20.13 -9.99
C THR A 55 16.60 21.10 -8.94
N LEU A 56 17.90 21.01 -8.66
CA LEU A 56 18.58 22.01 -7.82
C LEU A 56 18.71 23.30 -8.63
N HIS A 57 17.97 24.33 -8.23
CA HIS A 57 18.14 25.68 -8.78
C HIS A 57 19.18 26.42 -7.95
N TYR A 58 20.37 26.62 -8.52
CA TYR A 58 21.37 27.50 -7.95
C TYR A 58 20.98 28.94 -8.26
N ILE A 59 20.52 29.67 -7.24
CA ILE A 59 20.34 31.12 -7.33
C ILE A 59 21.74 31.73 -7.23
N ASN A 60 22.30 32.17 -8.36
CA ASN A 60 23.50 32.99 -8.37
C ASN A 60 23.17 34.33 -7.69
N ARG A 61 23.42 34.41 -6.37
CA ARG A 61 23.42 35.67 -5.65
C ARG A 61 24.67 36.43 -6.06
N THR A 62 24.59 37.26 -7.09
CA THR A 62 25.59 38.28 -7.34
C THR A 62 25.37 39.39 -6.31
N THR A 63 26.12 39.35 -5.21
CA THR A 63 26.31 40.53 -4.37
C THR A 63 27.19 41.50 -5.16
N SER A 64 26.58 42.45 -5.84
CA SER A 64 27.32 43.63 -6.33
C SER A 64 27.64 44.50 -5.13
N GLU A 65 28.86 44.41 -4.63
CA GLU A 65 29.41 45.46 -3.77
C GLU A 65 29.76 46.63 -4.71
N GLU A 66 28.87 47.61 -4.78
CA GLU A 66 29.18 48.92 -5.38
C GLU A 66 30.14 49.63 -4.40
N THR A 67 31.43 49.64 -4.73
CA THR A 67 32.45 50.48 -4.10
C THR A 67 32.70 51.76 -4.88
#